data_AF-A0A3A5UST4-F1
#
_entry.id   AF-A0A3A5UST4-F1
#
_cell.length_a   1.000
_cell.length_b   1.000
_cell.length_c   1.000
_cell.angle_alpha   90.00
_cell.angle_beta   90.00
_cell.angle_gamma   90.00
#
_symmetry.space_group_name_H-M   'P 1'
#
loop_
_entity.id
_entity.type
_entity.pdbx_description
1 polymer ?
#
loop_
_entity_poly.entity_id
_entity_poly.type
_entity_poly.pdbx_seq_one_letter_code
_entity_poly.pdbx_strand_id
1 'polypeptide(L)'
;MVDLQTAMAAAAAERKQRSGAASQERKVRRSGSNLGIEAFDPVKHVKKERADTASMWLVFAFTVSVSLAMRYVLMPNTSQEKSDILYLMPLSAMILIPQVHRMVMPKSFLEFYTKGTWFKAGFLHTFTFLALAFLLVNPPFGDIVAPKLASEWAVATDDGVNLLFNEDSSGDGEIIWVVDNDGNLSGEVWLLFGLADNVNSDGAKVVVELTHQTTSEVIESNATFWEDNKERIESANTTDNSSAPELIPHVKDQSFAILLGSDLERGTHEISVTITEDGDPWVNTRNYDWTLVVVESLE
;
A
#
# COMPACT_ATOMS: atom_id res chain seq x y z
N MET A 1 16.92 66.30 51.51
CA MET A 1 16.75 67.01 50.23
C MET A 1 17.99 66.71 49.41
N VAL A 2 17.87 65.95 48.31
CA VAL A 2 19.03 65.55 47.49
C VAL A 2 19.38 66.71 46.56
N ASP A 3 20.65 67.09 46.54
CA ASP A 3 21.13 68.23 45.77
C ASP A 3 20.98 67.99 44.26
N LEU A 4 20.60 69.03 43.51
CA LEU A 4 20.27 68.91 42.08
C LEU A 4 21.46 68.36 41.26
N GLN A 5 22.68 68.67 41.71
CA GLN A 5 23.93 68.17 41.12
C GLN A 5 24.15 66.67 41.38
N THR A 6 23.76 66.18 42.55
CA THR A 6 23.82 64.75 42.91
C THR A 6 22.78 63.94 42.14
N ALA A 7 21.58 64.49 41.93
CA ALA A 7 20.55 63.88 41.09
C ALA A 7 20.96 63.84 39.60
N MET A 8 21.59 64.91 39.09
CA MET A 8 22.10 64.94 37.71
C MET A 8 23.29 63.99 37.49
N ALA A 9 24.18 63.85 38.47
CA ALA A 9 25.29 62.91 38.42
C ALA A 9 24.81 61.44 38.44
N ALA A 10 23.79 61.13 39.26
CA ALA A 10 23.17 59.81 39.28
C ALA A 10 22.44 59.49 37.96
N ALA A 11 21.70 60.45 37.39
CA ALA A 11 21.04 60.29 36.09
C ALA A 11 22.03 60.15 34.93
N ALA A 12 23.17 60.84 34.98
CA ALA A 12 24.24 60.72 33.99
C ALA A 12 24.98 59.37 34.08
N ALA A 13 25.19 58.85 35.29
CA ALA A 13 25.76 57.52 35.51
C ALA A 13 24.80 56.41 35.02
N GLU A 14 23.49 56.53 35.28
CA GLU A 14 22.47 55.59 34.81
C GLU A 14 22.32 55.62 33.27
N ARG A 15 22.42 56.80 32.65
CA ARG A 15 22.42 56.96 31.19
C ARG A 15 23.67 56.32 30.55
N LYS A 16 24.83 56.42 31.21
CA LYS A 16 26.09 55.80 30.76
C LYS A 16 26.06 54.28 30.90
N GLN A 17 25.47 53.75 31.97
CA GLN A 17 25.26 52.30 32.18
C GLN A 17 24.27 51.72 31.15
N ARG A 18 23.17 52.43 30.83
CA ARG A 18 22.25 52.03 29.74
C ARG A 18 22.90 52.12 28.36
N SER A 19 23.78 53.09 28.09
CA SER A 19 24.51 53.17 26.81
C SER A 19 25.63 52.13 26.65
N GLY A 20 26.22 51.64 27.75
CA GLY A 20 27.21 50.57 27.74
C GLY A 20 26.60 49.17 27.58
N ALA A 21 25.43 48.93 28.19
CA ALA A 21 24.72 47.65 28.08
C ALA A 21 23.87 47.54 26.79
N ALA A 22 23.47 48.65 26.16
CA ALA A 22 22.72 48.63 24.90
C ALA A 22 23.60 48.58 23.63
N SER A 23 24.92 48.39 23.77
CA SER A 23 25.86 48.32 22.64
C SER A 23 26.24 46.90 22.22
N GLN A 24 25.72 45.85 22.87
CA GLN A 24 25.90 44.47 22.40
C GLN A 24 24.67 43.88 21.68
N GLU A 25 23.55 44.59 21.59
CA GLU A 25 22.35 44.09 20.89
C GLU A 25 21.61 45.12 20.02
N ARG A 26 22.21 46.28 19.73
CA ARG A 26 21.81 46.98 18.50
C ARG A 26 22.42 46.22 17.34
N LYS A 27 21.64 45.31 16.74
CA LYS A 27 21.83 44.89 15.35
C LYS A 27 22.05 46.16 14.53
N VAL A 28 23.31 46.52 14.29
CA VAL A 28 23.69 47.51 13.30
C VAL A 28 22.96 47.04 12.06
N ARG A 29 21.97 47.82 11.62
CA ARG A 29 21.30 47.60 10.33
C ARG A 29 22.35 47.88 9.27
N ARG A 30 23.24 46.91 9.06
CA ARG A 30 24.23 46.92 8.00
C ARG A 30 23.41 46.94 6.72
N SER A 31 23.53 48.02 5.95
CA SER A 31 23.04 48.09 4.57
C SER A 31 23.54 46.85 3.83
N GLY A 32 22.72 46.25 2.96
CA GLY A 32 22.93 44.92 2.37
C GLY A 32 24.32 44.67 1.78
N SER A 33 25.02 45.73 1.35
CA SER A 33 26.43 45.72 0.92
C SER A 33 27.42 45.17 1.96
N ASN A 34 27.18 45.39 3.27
CA ASN A 34 28.08 44.97 4.36
C ASN A 34 27.68 43.63 5.01
N LEU A 35 26.69 42.92 4.46
CA LEU A 35 26.32 41.56 4.88
C LEU A 35 27.07 40.46 4.11
N GLY A 36 27.99 40.81 3.20
CA GLY A 36 28.59 39.82 2.30
C GLY A 36 27.60 39.26 1.27
N ILE A 37 26.47 39.94 1.08
CA ILE A 37 25.54 39.67 -0.01
C ILE A 37 26.20 40.25 -1.24
N GLU A 38 26.64 39.39 -2.17
CA GLU A 38 27.12 39.84 -3.49
C GLU A 38 26.08 40.80 -4.09
N ALA A 39 26.55 41.90 -4.68
CA ALA A 39 25.68 42.82 -5.40
C ALA A 39 24.89 42.03 -6.46
N PHE A 40 23.57 42.27 -6.53
CA PHE A 40 22.70 41.57 -7.46
C PHE A 40 23.13 41.83 -8.90
N ASP A 41 23.67 40.80 -9.56
CA ASP A 41 23.98 40.82 -10.99
C ASP A 41 22.85 40.08 -11.73
N PRO A 42 22.02 40.79 -12.52
CA PRO A 42 20.90 40.19 -13.23
C PRO A 42 21.36 39.15 -14.27
N VAL A 43 22.53 39.31 -14.88
CA VAL A 43 23.03 38.37 -15.89
C VAL A 43 23.48 37.07 -15.23
N LYS A 44 24.20 37.18 -14.10
CA LYS A 44 24.59 36.01 -13.29
C LYS A 44 23.37 35.31 -12.72
N HIS A 45 22.36 36.07 -12.28
CA HIS A 45 21.10 35.52 -11.78
C HIS A 45 20.36 34.73 -12.87
N VAL A 46 20.19 35.28 -14.07
CA VAL A 46 19.53 34.58 -15.19
C VAL A 46 20.29 33.31 -15.58
N LYS A 47 21.63 33.35 -15.62
CA LYS A 47 22.45 32.15 -15.89
C LYS A 47 22.27 31.08 -14.83
N LYS A 48 22.19 31.48 -13.55
CA LYS A 48 21.93 30.58 -12.43
C LYS A 48 20.55 29.93 -12.54
N GLU A 49 19.49 30.70 -12.78
CA GLU A 49 18.12 30.15 -12.93
C GLU A 49 18.02 29.16 -14.09
N ARG A 50 18.70 29.45 -15.21
CA ARG A 50 18.80 28.50 -16.34
C ARG A 50 19.55 27.23 -15.96
N ALA A 51 20.65 27.34 -15.22
CA ALA A 51 21.41 26.18 -14.75
C ALA A 51 20.61 25.33 -13.75
N ASP A 52 19.90 25.96 -12.81
CA ASP A 52 19.03 25.29 -11.86
C ASP A 52 17.85 24.60 -12.56
N THR A 53 17.24 25.25 -13.56
CA THR A 53 16.18 24.64 -14.39
C THR A 53 16.69 23.42 -15.16
N ALA A 54 17.86 23.55 -15.80
CA ALA A 54 18.47 22.44 -16.54
C ALA A 54 18.85 21.27 -15.60
N SER A 55 19.32 21.57 -14.38
CA SER A 55 19.57 20.57 -13.34
C SER A 55 18.29 19.83 -12.94
N MET A 56 17.17 20.53 -12.75
CA MET A 56 15.88 19.89 -12.43
C MET A 56 15.42 18.94 -13.54
N TRP A 57 15.50 19.36 -14.81
CA TRP A 57 15.13 18.49 -15.94
C TRP A 57 16.02 17.27 -16.07
N LEU A 58 17.33 17.42 -15.86
CA LEU A 58 18.27 16.30 -15.86
C LEU A 58 17.93 15.29 -14.76
N VAL A 59 17.65 15.76 -13.55
CA VAL A 59 17.30 14.90 -12.41
C VAL A 59 15.96 14.21 -12.66
N PHE A 60 14.99 14.92 -13.20
CA PHE A 60 13.70 14.34 -13.57
C PHE A 60 13.88 13.21 -14.59
N ALA A 61 14.61 13.45 -15.69
CA ALA A 61 14.90 12.45 -16.70
C ALA A 61 15.65 11.24 -16.12
N PHE A 62 16.68 11.48 -15.30
CA PHE A 62 17.41 10.44 -14.58
C PHE A 62 16.48 9.60 -13.70
N THR A 63 15.57 10.25 -12.97
CA THR A 63 14.63 9.58 -12.09
C THR A 63 13.62 8.72 -12.85
N VAL A 64 13.12 9.22 -13.98
CA VAL A 64 12.27 8.45 -14.89
C VAL A 64 13.01 7.22 -15.39
N SER A 65 14.26 7.36 -15.84
CA SER A 65 15.09 6.23 -16.29
C SER A 65 15.32 5.21 -15.18
N VAL A 66 15.63 5.64 -13.95
CA VAL A 66 15.81 4.74 -12.81
C VAL A 66 14.49 4.03 -12.46
N SER A 67 13.36 4.72 -12.51
CA SER A 67 12.04 4.14 -12.22
C SER A 67 11.66 3.08 -13.25
N LEU A 68 11.90 3.36 -14.54
CA LEU A 68 11.68 2.39 -15.63
C LEU A 68 12.65 1.20 -15.52
N ALA A 69 13.91 1.43 -15.17
CA ALA A 69 14.87 0.33 -14.94
C ALA A 69 14.45 -0.53 -13.74
N MET A 70 13.98 0.09 -12.65
CA MET A 70 13.44 -0.63 -11.51
C MET A 70 12.27 -1.53 -11.91
N ARG A 71 11.32 -1.00 -12.69
CA ARG A 71 10.14 -1.75 -13.14
C ARG A 71 10.43 -2.84 -14.16
N TYR A 72 11.17 -2.53 -15.23
CA TYR A 72 11.32 -3.41 -16.39
C TYR A 72 12.62 -4.23 -16.40
N VAL A 73 13.58 -3.89 -15.54
CA VAL A 73 14.86 -4.62 -15.45
C VAL A 73 15.02 -5.25 -14.08
N LEU A 74 14.77 -4.54 -12.98
CA LEU A 74 15.06 -5.08 -11.65
C LEU A 74 13.95 -6.01 -11.14
N MET A 75 12.69 -5.59 -11.21
CA MET A 75 11.56 -6.41 -10.72
C MET A 75 11.49 -7.79 -11.39
N PRO A 76 11.56 -7.93 -12.74
CA PRO A 76 11.49 -9.26 -13.36
C PRO A 76 12.66 -10.18 -13.00
N ASN A 77 13.80 -9.60 -12.59
CA ASN A 77 15.01 -10.35 -12.23
C ASN A 77 15.15 -10.59 -10.71
N THR A 78 14.17 -10.17 -9.91
CA THR A 78 14.20 -10.28 -8.44
C THR A 78 12.97 -11.04 -7.98
N SER A 79 13.08 -11.86 -6.93
CA SER A 79 11.93 -12.55 -6.35
C SER A 79 11.06 -11.59 -5.53
N GLN A 80 9.75 -11.85 -5.49
CA GLN A 80 8.78 -11.04 -4.73
C GLN A 80 9.13 -10.93 -3.23
N GLU A 81 9.66 -12.01 -2.63
CA GLU A 81 10.14 -12.06 -1.24
C GLU A 81 11.26 -11.05 -0.93
N LYS A 82 12.00 -10.61 -1.94
CA LYS A 82 13.13 -9.68 -1.80
C LYS A 82 12.79 -8.29 -2.32
N SER A 83 11.50 -7.97 -2.48
CA SER A 83 11.03 -6.73 -3.11
C SER A 83 11.52 -5.45 -2.40
N ASP A 84 11.82 -5.49 -1.10
CA ASP A 84 12.37 -4.35 -0.36
C ASP A 84 13.63 -3.75 -1.02
N ILE A 85 14.50 -4.59 -1.58
CA ILE A 85 15.73 -4.13 -2.23
C ILE A 85 15.46 -3.27 -3.47
N LEU A 86 14.32 -3.50 -4.13
CA LEU A 86 13.90 -2.81 -5.34
C LEU A 86 13.51 -1.37 -5.07
N TYR A 87 13.09 -1.04 -3.85
CA TYR A 87 12.78 0.32 -3.42
C TYR A 87 14.01 1.02 -2.82
N LEU A 88 14.90 0.27 -2.16
CA LEU A 88 16.14 0.82 -1.60
C LEU A 88 17.14 1.25 -2.67
N MET A 89 17.28 0.50 -3.76
CA MET A 89 18.28 0.79 -4.80
C MET A 89 18.04 2.14 -5.48
N PRO A 90 16.83 2.50 -5.94
CA PRO A 90 16.55 3.82 -6.50
C PRO A 90 16.78 4.95 -5.50
N LEU A 91 16.41 4.79 -4.22
CA LEU A 91 16.70 5.78 -3.20
C LEU A 91 18.22 5.98 -3.01
N SER A 92 19.01 4.92 -3.11
CA SER A 92 20.47 5.00 -3.09
C SER A 92 21.07 5.69 -4.33
N ALA A 93 20.36 5.67 -5.46
CA ALA A 93 20.78 6.33 -6.70
C ALA A 93 20.86 7.86 -6.56
N MET A 94 20.26 8.44 -5.50
CA MET A 94 20.47 9.85 -5.12
C MET A 94 21.96 10.20 -4.96
N ILE A 95 22.79 9.25 -4.52
CA ILE A 95 24.23 9.45 -4.34
C ILE A 95 24.94 9.65 -5.70
N LEU A 96 24.37 9.16 -6.78
CA LEU A 96 24.93 9.26 -8.13
C LEU A 96 24.62 10.61 -8.79
N ILE A 97 23.63 11.36 -8.29
CA ILE A 97 23.20 12.66 -8.85
C ILE A 97 24.38 13.61 -9.12
N PRO A 98 25.34 13.84 -8.18
CA PRO A 98 26.48 14.71 -8.45
C PRO A 98 27.36 14.24 -9.61
N GLN A 99 27.52 12.92 -9.79
CA GLN A 99 28.32 12.38 -10.88
C GLN A 99 27.60 12.53 -12.22
N VAL A 100 26.29 12.29 -12.26
CA VAL A 100 25.47 12.51 -13.45
C VAL A 100 25.54 13.98 -13.89
N HIS A 101 25.47 14.92 -12.95
CA HIS A 101 25.62 16.34 -13.26
C HIS A 101 26.98 16.63 -13.90
N ARG A 102 28.08 16.13 -13.33
CA ARG A 102 29.43 16.34 -13.86
C ARG A 102 29.63 15.73 -15.25
N MET A 103 28.94 14.62 -15.53
CA MET A 103 29.05 13.90 -16.79
C MET A 103 28.28 14.58 -17.92
N VAL A 104 27.07 15.09 -17.64
CA VAL A 104 26.14 15.57 -18.67
C VAL A 104 26.13 17.10 -18.80
N MET A 105 26.29 17.83 -17.70
CA MET A 105 26.11 19.29 -17.71
C MET A 105 27.37 20.01 -18.21
N PRO A 106 27.22 21.11 -18.98
CA PRO A 106 28.36 21.93 -19.38
C PRO A 106 29.01 22.59 -18.16
N LYS A 107 30.33 22.85 -18.26
CA LYS A 107 31.13 23.47 -17.18
C LYS A 107 30.53 24.78 -16.66
N SER A 108 29.94 25.58 -17.55
CA SER A 108 29.26 26.84 -17.20
C SER A 108 28.05 26.67 -16.27
N PHE A 109 27.40 25.51 -16.26
CA PHE A 109 26.29 25.22 -15.35
C PHE A 109 26.77 24.57 -14.06
N LEU A 110 27.86 23.80 -14.11
CA LEU A 110 28.48 23.20 -12.94
C LEU A 110 29.03 24.24 -11.96
N GLU A 111 29.41 25.43 -12.43
CA GLU A 111 29.81 26.56 -11.57
C GLU A 111 28.71 26.97 -10.57
N PHE A 112 27.44 26.78 -10.93
CA PHE A 112 26.30 27.08 -10.08
C PHE A 112 25.82 25.87 -9.26
N TYR A 113 26.39 24.68 -9.48
CA TYR A 113 26.00 23.48 -8.76
C TYR A 113 26.60 23.50 -7.34
N THR A 114 25.73 23.70 -6.36
CA THR A 114 26.11 23.78 -4.94
C THR A 114 25.48 22.64 -4.14
N LYS A 115 25.84 22.54 -2.84
CA LYS A 115 25.17 21.62 -1.90
C LYS A 115 23.66 21.85 -1.84
N GLY A 116 23.21 23.10 -1.99
CA GLY A 116 21.79 23.43 -2.04
C GLY A 116 21.09 22.88 -3.28
N THR A 117 21.75 22.93 -4.44
CA THR A 117 21.24 22.32 -5.69
C THR A 117 21.16 20.81 -5.56
N TRP A 118 22.18 20.16 -5.00
CA TRP A 118 22.15 18.72 -4.72
C TRP A 118 21.00 18.32 -3.79
N PHE A 119 20.77 19.07 -2.72
CA PHE A 119 19.68 18.80 -1.79
C PHE A 119 18.31 18.90 -2.49
N LYS A 120 18.06 19.98 -3.24
CA LYS A 120 16.83 20.13 -4.03
C LYS A 120 16.65 19.01 -5.06
N ALA A 121 17.72 18.65 -5.74
CA ALA A 121 17.74 17.53 -6.69
C ALA A 121 17.43 16.20 -6.01
N GLY A 122 17.97 15.96 -4.80
CA GLY A 122 17.65 14.77 -4.01
C GLY A 122 16.17 14.68 -3.65
N PHE A 123 15.59 15.78 -3.19
CA PHE A 123 14.14 15.86 -2.92
C PHE A 123 13.30 15.60 -4.17
N LEU A 124 13.67 16.24 -5.29
CA LEU A 124 13.00 16.02 -6.57
C LEU A 124 13.08 14.55 -6.99
N HIS A 125 14.26 13.93 -6.89
CA HIS A 125 14.46 12.52 -7.22
C HIS A 125 13.60 11.61 -6.34
N THR A 126 13.65 11.75 -5.02
CA THR A 126 12.91 10.89 -4.09
C THR A 126 11.41 10.96 -4.33
N PHE A 127 10.83 12.16 -4.42
CA PHE A 127 9.38 12.29 -4.61
C PHE A 127 8.92 11.88 -6.01
N THR A 128 9.70 12.20 -7.03
CA THR A 128 9.39 11.75 -8.41
C THR A 128 9.49 10.24 -8.51
N PHE A 129 10.50 9.63 -7.91
CA PHE A 129 10.65 8.17 -7.87
C PHE A 129 9.47 7.52 -7.15
N LEU A 130 9.10 7.98 -5.96
CA LEU A 130 7.96 7.43 -5.23
C LEU A 130 6.65 7.54 -6.05
N ALA A 131 6.39 8.70 -6.66
CA ALA A 131 5.22 8.89 -7.51
C ALA A 131 5.22 7.95 -8.72
N LEU A 132 6.35 7.79 -9.40
CA LEU A 132 6.48 6.90 -10.55
C LEU A 132 6.44 5.43 -10.14
N ALA A 133 7.00 5.06 -8.98
CA ALA A 133 6.94 3.70 -8.47
C ALA A 133 5.49 3.29 -8.20
N PHE A 134 4.69 4.13 -7.54
CA PHE A 134 3.26 3.86 -7.36
C PHE A 134 2.50 3.73 -8.67
N LEU A 135 2.85 4.52 -9.68
CA LEU A 135 2.23 4.43 -11.00
C LEU A 135 2.63 3.16 -11.75
N LEU A 136 3.91 2.78 -11.70
CA LEU A 136 4.46 1.66 -12.48
C LEU A 136 4.19 0.28 -11.88
N VAL A 137 3.91 0.23 -10.59
CA VAL A 137 3.60 -1.00 -9.85
C VAL A 137 2.12 -1.36 -9.93
N ASN A 138 1.27 -0.38 -10.22
CA ASN A 138 -0.17 -0.57 -10.34
C ASN A 138 -0.61 -0.66 -11.81
N PRO A 139 -1.82 -1.20 -12.04
CA PRO A 139 -2.38 -1.27 -13.38
C PRO A 139 -2.52 0.14 -14.01
N PRO A 140 -2.31 0.29 -15.33
CA PRO A 140 -2.03 -0.75 -16.34
C PRO A 140 -0.54 -1.12 -16.49
N PHE A 141 0.36 -0.57 -15.66
CA PHE A 141 1.81 -0.69 -15.88
C PHE A 141 2.47 -1.81 -15.08
N GLY A 142 1.81 -2.33 -14.07
CA GLY A 142 2.24 -3.49 -13.28
C GLY A 142 1.07 -4.07 -12.52
N ASP A 143 1.23 -5.30 -12.07
CA ASP A 143 0.24 -5.99 -11.27
C ASP A 143 0.93 -6.96 -10.32
N ILE A 144 1.20 -6.49 -9.11
CA ILE A 144 2.07 -7.18 -8.14
C ILE A 144 1.31 -7.70 -6.92
N VAL A 145 -0.02 -7.56 -6.91
CA VAL A 145 -0.86 -7.88 -5.75
C VAL A 145 -1.82 -8.98 -6.15
N ALA A 146 -1.86 -10.05 -5.37
CA ALA A 146 -2.84 -11.12 -5.57
C ALA A 146 -4.28 -10.64 -5.28
N PRO A 147 -5.31 -11.27 -5.88
CA PRO A 147 -6.71 -10.98 -5.61
C PRO A 147 -7.01 -11.19 -4.13
N LYS A 148 -7.87 -10.34 -3.58
CA LYS A 148 -8.33 -10.42 -2.19
C LYS A 148 -9.77 -10.91 -2.16
N LEU A 149 -10.21 -11.41 -1.02
CA LEU A 149 -11.65 -11.59 -0.79
C LEU A 149 -12.38 -10.26 -1.00
N ALA A 150 -13.46 -10.31 -1.77
CA ALA A 150 -14.30 -9.16 -2.06
C ALA A 150 -15.09 -8.72 -0.82
N SER A 151 -15.53 -9.69 -0.04
CA SER A 151 -16.27 -9.57 1.21
C SER A 151 -15.76 -10.66 2.16
N GLU A 152 -16.67 -11.32 2.88
CA GLU A 152 -16.41 -12.50 3.69
C GLU A 152 -16.56 -13.79 2.88
N TRP A 153 -16.30 -14.92 3.53
CA TRP A 153 -16.63 -16.25 3.00
C TRP A 153 -17.79 -16.82 3.80
N ALA A 154 -18.57 -17.70 3.18
CA ALA A 154 -19.68 -18.36 3.82
C ALA A 154 -19.72 -19.83 3.45
N VAL A 155 -20.33 -20.61 4.34
CA VAL A 155 -20.71 -22.00 4.07
C VAL A 155 -22.22 -22.02 3.87
N ALA A 156 -22.67 -22.78 2.87
CA ALA A 156 -24.07 -23.06 2.62
C ALA A 156 -24.31 -24.56 2.50
N THR A 157 -25.47 -25.02 2.95
CA THR A 157 -25.94 -26.39 2.68
C THR A 157 -27.02 -26.37 1.61
N ASP A 158 -26.96 -27.33 0.70
CA ASP A 158 -27.94 -27.55 -0.35
C ASP A 158 -28.63 -28.91 -0.15
N ASP A 159 -29.94 -28.88 0.08
CA ASP A 159 -30.80 -30.07 0.21
C ASP A 159 -31.47 -30.49 -1.13
N GLY A 160 -31.12 -29.82 -2.23
CA GLY A 160 -31.69 -29.96 -3.57
C GLY A 160 -32.90 -29.07 -3.83
N VAL A 161 -33.43 -28.37 -2.82
CA VAL A 161 -34.59 -27.47 -2.93
C VAL A 161 -34.23 -26.06 -2.44
N ASN A 162 -33.63 -25.95 -1.26
CA ASN A 162 -33.25 -24.70 -0.61
C ASN A 162 -31.75 -24.62 -0.39
N LEU A 163 -31.22 -23.41 -0.48
CA LEU A 163 -29.86 -23.09 -0.02
C LEU A 163 -29.98 -22.41 1.33
N LEU A 164 -29.29 -22.96 2.33
CA LEU A 164 -29.29 -22.42 3.67
C LEU A 164 -27.87 -22.02 4.05
N PHE A 165 -27.69 -20.76 4.42
CA PHE A 165 -26.39 -20.21 4.82
C PHE A 165 -26.20 -20.33 6.33
N ASN A 166 -24.95 -20.44 6.79
CA ASN A 166 -24.65 -20.23 8.20
C ASN A 166 -25.04 -18.79 8.62
N GLU A 167 -25.49 -18.62 9.86
CA GLU A 167 -25.72 -17.29 10.46
C GLU A 167 -24.45 -16.46 10.57
N ASP A 168 -23.31 -17.12 10.79
CA ASP A 168 -22.00 -16.50 10.83
C ASP A 168 -21.38 -16.51 9.44
N SER A 169 -21.29 -15.34 8.83
CA SER A 169 -20.30 -15.08 7.80
C SER A 169 -18.97 -14.77 8.48
N SER A 170 -17.89 -15.43 8.04
CA SER A 170 -16.65 -15.42 8.80
C SER A 170 -15.70 -14.33 8.33
N GLY A 171 -15.63 -13.25 9.11
CA GLY A 171 -14.55 -12.26 9.03
C GLY A 171 -13.25 -12.75 9.69
N ASP A 172 -13.33 -13.66 10.66
CA ASP A 172 -12.22 -14.04 11.56
C ASP A 172 -11.59 -15.42 11.25
N GLY A 173 -12.03 -16.09 10.17
CA GLY A 173 -11.44 -17.35 9.69
C GLY A 173 -12.01 -18.63 10.32
N GLU A 174 -13.01 -18.54 11.20
CA GLU A 174 -13.74 -19.69 11.74
C GLU A 174 -15.26 -19.52 11.52
N ILE A 175 -15.96 -20.60 11.17
CA ILE A 175 -17.42 -20.72 11.16
C ILE A 175 -17.81 -21.91 12.04
N ILE A 176 -18.76 -21.70 12.94
CA ILE A 176 -19.33 -22.77 13.75
C ILE A 176 -20.71 -23.10 13.20
N TRP A 177 -20.92 -24.37 12.85
CA TRP A 177 -22.23 -24.87 12.41
C TRP A 177 -22.82 -25.79 13.46
N VAL A 178 -23.97 -25.38 14.01
CA VAL A 178 -24.70 -26.19 14.99
C VAL A 178 -25.67 -27.12 14.26
N VAL A 179 -25.57 -28.43 14.52
CA VAL A 179 -26.45 -29.47 13.98
C VAL A 179 -27.26 -30.12 15.11
N ASP A 180 -28.43 -30.65 14.77
CA ASP A 180 -29.28 -31.40 15.71
C ASP A 180 -28.60 -32.69 16.18
N ASN A 181 -29.02 -33.22 17.34
CA ASN A 181 -28.42 -34.40 18.01
C ASN A 181 -28.14 -35.59 17.07
N ASP A 182 -26.93 -36.16 17.18
CA ASP A 182 -26.36 -37.23 16.33
C ASP A 182 -26.33 -36.92 14.81
N GLY A 183 -26.46 -35.66 14.42
CA GLY A 183 -26.47 -35.23 13.02
C GLY A 183 -25.08 -34.99 12.42
N ASN A 184 -24.92 -35.41 11.16
CA ASN A 184 -23.93 -34.81 10.26
C ASN A 184 -24.51 -33.51 9.67
N LEU A 185 -23.65 -32.64 9.14
CA LEU A 185 -24.10 -31.48 8.36
C LEU A 185 -24.69 -31.96 7.04
N SER A 186 -26.01 -32.09 6.99
CA SER A 186 -26.71 -32.78 5.91
C SER A 186 -26.77 -31.99 4.60
N GLY A 187 -26.80 -32.73 3.49
CA GLY A 187 -26.86 -32.17 2.14
C GLY A 187 -25.48 -31.92 1.54
N GLU A 188 -25.45 -31.22 0.42
CA GLU A 188 -24.20 -30.78 -0.21
C GLU A 188 -23.70 -29.50 0.46
N VAL A 189 -22.47 -29.54 0.98
CA VAL A 189 -21.88 -28.42 1.70
C VAL A 189 -21.00 -27.62 0.75
N TRP A 190 -21.35 -26.35 0.54
CA TRP A 190 -20.70 -25.44 -0.40
C TRP A 190 -19.96 -24.34 0.34
N LEU A 191 -18.71 -24.11 -0.05
CA LEU A 191 -17.91 -22.96 0.31
C LEU A 191 -18.05 -21.88 -0.76
N LEU A 192 -18.50 -20.69 -0.35
CA LEU A 192 -18.83 -19.58 -1.25
C LEU A 192 -18.06 -18.33 -0.85
N PHE A 193 -17.42 -17.69 -1.81
CA PHE A 193 -16.76 -16.39 -1.62
C PHE A 193 -16.56 -15.66 -2.95
N GLY A 194 -16.40 -14.35 -2.89
CA GLY A 194 -16.00 -13.51 -4.03
C GLY A 194 -14.53 -13.10 -3.95
N LEU A 195 -13.85 -12.98 -5.09
CA LEU A 195 -12.54 -12.35 -5.19
C LEU A 195 -12.63 -11.00 -5.90
N ALA A 196 -12.06 -9.99 -5.26
CA ALA A 196 -11.86 -8.66 -5.81
C ALA A 196 -10.41 -8.48 -6.24
N ASP A 197 -10.22 -7.95 -7.45
CA ASP A 197 -8.92 -7.60 -7.99
C ASP A 197 -8.91 -6.16 -8.58
N ASN A 198 -7.72 -5.56 -8.69
CA ASN A 198 -7.49 -4.21 -9.19
C ASN A 198 -7.65 -4.10 -10.72
N VAL A 199 -7.46 -5.17 -11.49
CA VAL A 199 -7.61 -5.18 -12.96
C VAL A 199 -8.88 -5.90 -13.36
N ASN A 200 -8.86 -7.21 -13.18
CA ASN A 200 -9.92 -8.13 -13.56
C ASN A 200 -9.55 -9.49 -12.95
N SER A 201 -10.45 -10.05 -12.14
CA SER A 201 -10.24 -11.34 -11.49
C SER A 201 -10.28 -12.53 -12.46
N ASP A 202 -10.70 -12.32 -13.72
CA ASP A 202 -10.74 -13.32 -14.81
C ASP A 202 -9.34 -13.88 -15.16
N GLY A 203 -8.81 -14.74 -14.30
CA GLY A 203 -7.46 -15.29 -14.40
C GLY A 203 -6.96 -15.93 -13.10
N ALA A 204 -7.59 -15.64 -11.97
CA ALA A 204 -7.25 -16.25 -10.70
C ALA A 204 -7.56 -17.76 -10.69
N LYS A 205 -6.54 -18.57 -10.40
CA LYS A 205 -6.69 -19.99 -10.11
C LYS A 205 -6.83 -20.18 -8.61
N VAL A 206 -7.96 -20.78 -8.21
CA VAL A 206 -8.24 -21.13 -6.82
C VAL A 206 -8.06 -22.63 -6.65
N VAL A 207 -7.27 -23.03 -5.66
CA VAL A 207 -7.13 -24.41 -5.22
C VAL A 207 -7.53 -24.46 -3.74
N VAL A 208 -8.50 -25.31 -3.41
CA VAL A 208 -8.94 -25.51 -2.04
C VAL A 208 -8.49 -26.88 -1.57
N GLU A 209 -7.85 -26.95 -0.43
CA GLU A 209 -7.52 -28.19 0.26
C GLU A 209 -8.37 -28.28 1.52
N LEU A 210 -9.20 -29.32 1.60
CA LEU A 210 -10.03 -29.64 2.77
C LEU A 210 -9.34 -30.74 3.55
N THR A 211 -9.09 -30.50 4.84
CA THR A 211 -8.50 -31.49 5.75
C THR A 211 -9.45 -31.79 6.89
N HIS A 212 -9.75 -33.07 7.09
CA HIS A 212 -10.49 -33.57 8.25
C HIS A 212 -9.71 -34.71 8.89
N GLN A 213 -9.40 -34.57 10.17
CA GLN A 213 -8.58 -35.50 10.95
C GLN A 213 -7.19 -35.75 10.33
N THR A 214 -7.03 -36.80 9.51
CA THR A 214 -5.77 -37.15 8.83
C THR A 214 -5.92 -37.26 7.32
N THR A 215 -7.09 -36.93 6.78
CA THR A 215 -7.39 -37.02 5.35
C THR A 215 -7.45 -35.61 4.78
N SER A 216 -6.69 -35.37 3.72
CA SER A 216 -6.69 -34.11 2.98
C SER A 216 -7.10 -34.38 1.53
N GLU A 217 -8.02 -33.58 1.02
CA GLU A 217 -8.52 -33.65 -0.35
C GLU A 217 -8.41 -32.29 -1.03
N VAL A 218 -7.92 -32.28 -2.27
CA VAL A 218 -7.85 -31.07 -3.09
C VAL A 218 -9.10 -30.99 -3.95
N ILE A 219 -9.83 -29.90 -3.79
CA ILE A 219 -11.12 -29.65 -4.40
C ILE A 219 -11.01 -28.47 -5.36
N GLU A 220 -11.56 -28.64 -6.56
CA GLU A 220 -11.62 -27.58 -7.56
C GLU A 220 -12.93 -26.78 -7.47
N SER A 221 -12.88 -25.52 -7.90
CA SER A 221 -14.06 -24.66 -7.95
C SER A 221 -15.05 -25.11 -9.03
N ASN A 222 -16.33 -25.07 -8.70
CA ASN A 222 -17.42 -25.24 -9.65
C ASN A 222 -17.78 -23.89 -10.31
N ALA A 223 -17.57 -23.81 -11.62
CA ALA A 223 -17.79 -22.59 -12.39
C ALA A 223 -19.27 -22.27 -12.66
N THR A 224 -20.18 -23.27 -12.68
CA THR A 224 -21.58 -23.06 -13.04
C THR A 224 -22.49 -22.85 -11.84
N PHE A 225 -22.05 -23.20 -10.62
CA PHE A 225 -22.86 -23.12 -9.41
C PHE A 225 -23.57 -21.76 -9.24
N TRP A 226 -22.84 -20.65 -9.42
CA TRP A 226 -23.40 -19.31 -9.25
C TRP A 226 -24.42 -18.94 -10.32
N GLU A 227 -24.22 -19.38 -11.57
CA GLU A 227 -25.17 -19.15 -12.67
C GLU A 227 -26.45 -19.98 -12.46
N ASP A 228 -26.28 -21.25 -12.09
CA ASP A 228 -27.38 -22.21 -11.90
C ASP A 228 -28.23 -21.87 -10.66
N ASN A 229 -27.62 -21.28 -9.62
CA ASN A 229 -28.27 -21.02 -8.34
C ASN A 229 -28.55 -19.54 -8.06
N LYS A 230 -28.42 -18.66 -9.06
CA LYS A 230 -28.56 -17.20 -8.87
C LYS A 230 -29.84 -16.80 -8.13
N GLU A 231 -31.00 -17.28 -8.58
CA GLU A 231 -32.29 -16.97 -7.96
C GLU A 231 -32.37 -17.51 -6.52
N ARG A 232 -31.80 -18.70 -6.29
CA ARG A 232 -31.79 -19.34 -4.97
C ARG A 232 -30.94 -18.54 -3.99
N ILE A 233 -29.75 -18.10 -4.41
CA ILE A 233 -28.84 -17.28 -3.59
C ILE A 233 -29.47 -15.91 -3.27
N GLU A 234 -30.11 -15.25 -4.23
CA GLU A 234 -30.79 -13.96 -4.01
C GLU A 234 -31.96 -14.08 -3.01
N SER A 235 -32.60 -15.26 -2.94
CA SER A 235 -33.73 -15.55 -2.05
C SER A 235 -33.35 -16.32 -0.77
N ALA A 236 -32.06 -16.63 -0.60
CA ALA A 236 -31.59 -17.50 0.47
C ALA A 236 -31.60 -16.79 1.83
N ASN A 237 -31.86 -17.58 2.86
CA ASN A 237 -31.79 -17.15 4.24
C ASN A 237 -30.69 -17.90 5.00
N THR A 238 -30.26 -17.32 6.12
CA THR A 238 -29.38 -17.99 7.07
C THR A 238 -30.14 -18.97 7.98
N THR A 239 -29.42 -19.77 8.78
CA THR A 239 -29.98 -20.62 9.86
C THR A 239 -30.95 -19.87 10.76
N ASP A 240 -30.62 -18.61 11.10
CA ASP A 240 -31.43 -17.70 11.91
C ASP A 240 -32.55 -16.98 11.14
N ASN A 241 -32.81 -17.37 9.88
CA ASN A 241 -33.82 -16.78 9.00
C ASN A 241 -33.58 -15.29 8.68
N SER A 242 -32.31 -14.87 8.72
CA SER A 242 -31.83 -13.57 8.24
C SER A 242 -31.52 -13.64 6.73
N SER A 243 -31.38 -12.49 6.05
CA SER A 243 -30.90 -12.46 4.66
C SER A 243 -29.49 -13.03 4.54
N ALA A 244 -29.23 -13.80 3.49
CA ALA A 244 -27.90 -14.32 3.19
C ALA A 244 -26.82 -13.21 3.06
N PRO A 245 -25.54 -13.52 3.36
CA PRO A 245 -24.45 -12.54 3.27
C PRO A 245 -24.18 -12.08 1.84
N GLU A 246 -23.83 -10.80 1.67
CA GLU A 246 -23.43 -10.23 0.39
C GLU A 246 -21.94 -10.56 0.12
N LEU A 247 -21.71 -11.66 -0.61
CA LEU A 247 -20.37 -12.17 -0.92
C LEU A 247 -19.71 -11.51 -2.16
N ILE A 248 -20.53 -10.89 -3.01
CA ILE A 248 -20.12 -10.28 -4.29
C ILE A 248 -20.66 -8.83 -4.36
N PRO A 249 -20.08 -7.91 -3.59
CA PRO A 249 -20.57 -6.53 -3.50
C PRO A 249 -20.37 -5.70 -4.77
N HIS A 250 -19.40 -6.06 -5.63
CA HIS A 250 -19.13 -5.35 -6.88
C HIS A 250 -19.34 -6.23 -8.11
N VAL A 251 -19.81 -5.64 -9.20
CA VAL A 251 -20.08 -6.32 -10.48
C VAL A 251 -18.83 -6.95 -11.11
N LYS A 252 -17.63 -6.51 -10.71
CA LYS A 252 -16.35 -7.03 -11.20
C LYS A 252 -15.75 -8.12 -10.31
N ASP A 253 -16.37 -8.40 -9.18
CA ASP A 253 -15.88 -9.44 -8.27
C ASP A 253 -16.17 -10.81 -8.90
N GLN A 254 -15.20 -11.73 -8.84
CA GLN A 254 -15.36 -13.07 -9.39
C GLN A 254 -15.86 -14.01 -8.31
N SER A 255 -16.92 -14.74 -8.63
CA SER A 255 -17.58 -15.66 -7.73
C SER A 255 -16.93 -17.04 -7.76
N PHE A 256 -16.64 -17.61 -6.59
CA PHE A 256 -16.14 -18.97 -6.45
C PHE A 256 -17.09 -19.80 -5.58
N ALA A 257 -17.32 -21.03 -6.00
CA ALA A 257 -18.07 -22.03 -5.27
C ALA A 257 -17.30 -23.34 -5.26
N ILE A 258 -17.15 -23.95 -4.09
CA ILE A 258 -16.41 -25.20 -3.91
C ILE A 258 -17.29 -26.17 -3.14
N LEU A 259 -17.51 -27.36 -3.68
CA LEU A 259 -18.25 -28.42 -3.00
C LEU A 259 -17.31 -29.11 -2.01
N LEU A 260 -17.46 -28.84 -0.72
CA LEU A 260 -16.63 -29.43 0.33
C LEU A 260 -16.93 -30.93 0.52
N GLY A 261 -18.17 -31.34 0.24
CA GLY A 261 -18.60 -32.73 0.32
C GLY A 261 -20.09 -32.85 0.58
N SER A 262 -20.56 -34.09 0.75
CA SER A 262 -21.93 -34.40 1.14
C SER A 262 -21.97 -34.95 2.56
N ASP A 263 -22.95 -34.53 3.35
CA ASP A 263 -23.20 -35.02 4.71
C ASP A 263 -21.95 -34.97 5.61
N LEU A 264 -21.29 -33.80 5.68
CA LEU A 264 -20.02 -33.63 6.39
C LEU A 264 -20.11 -34.08 7.85
N GLU A 265 -19.13 -34.91 8.25
CA GLU A 265 -19.06 -35.44 9.61
C GLU A 265 -18.83 -34.34 10.65
N ARG A 266 -19.27 -34.62 11.89
CA ARG A 266 -18.95 -33.80 13.06
C ARG A 266 -17.44 -33.58 13.21
N GLY A 267 -17.09 -32.40 13.70
CA GLY A 267 -15.72 -32.06 14.08
C GLY A 267 -15.17 -30.84 13.34
N THR A 268 -13.86 -30.70 13.40
CA THR A 268 -13.14 -29.57 12.81
C THR A 268 -12.65 -29.93 11.41
N HIS A 269 -13.04 -29.12 10.45
CA HIS A 269 -12.62 -29.17 9.06
C HIS A 269 -11.74 -27.96 8.76
N GLU A 270 -10.49 -28.20 8.40
CA GLU A 270 -9.54 -27.16 8.02
C GLU A 270 -9.60 -26.96 6.50
N ILE A 271 -9.77 -25.71 6.06
CA ILE A 271 -9.92 -25.33 4.67
C ILE A 271 -8.77 -24.39 4.33
N SER A 272 -7.79 -24.86 3.55
CA SER A 272 -6.71 -24.01 3.04
C SER A 272 -6.99 -23.62 1.60
N VAL A 273 -7.15 -22.32 1.35
CA VAL A 273 -7.44 -21.76 0.03
C VAL A 273 -6.18 -21.08 -0.49
N THR A 274 -5.64 -21.61 -1.58
CA THR A 274 -4.52 -21.03 -2.30
C THR A 274 -5.02 -20.36 -3.58
N ILE A 275 -4.84 -19.04 -3.67
CA ILE A 275 -5.19 -18.24 -4.84
C ILE A 275 -3.89 -17.89 -5.57
N THR A 276 -3.84 -18.18 -6.86
CA THR A 276 -2.71 -17.88 -7.73
C THR A 276 -3.17 -17.11 -8.95
N GLU A 277 -2.51 -16.01 -9.28
CA GLU A 277 -2.79 -15.21 -10.47
C GLU A 277 -1.49 -14.84 -11.19
N ASP A 278 -1.55 -14.79 -12.52
CA ASP A 278 -0.43 -14.32 -13.34
C ASP A 278 -0.42 -12.79 -13.38
N GLY A 279 0.39 -12.19 -12.51
CA GLY A 279 0.61 -10.75 -12.47
C GLY A 279 1.74 -10.30 -13.37
N ASP A 280 2.11 -9.01 -13.28
CA ASP A 280 3.24 -8.44 -13.99
C ASP A 280 4.15 -7.64 -13.05
N PRO A 281 5.39 -8.12 -12.76
CA PRO A 281 6.12 -9.17 -13.48
C PRO A 281 6.12 -10.54 -12.77
N TRP A 282 5.37 -10.71 -11.69
CA TRP A 282 5.40 -11.91 -10.86
C TRP A 282 4.06 -12.63 -10.87
N VAL A 283 4.13 -13.94 -10.66
CA VAL A 283 2.96 -14.72 -10.26
C VAL A 283 2.64 -14.36 -8.81
N ASN A 284 1.45 -13.82 -8.58
CA ASN A 284 1.00 -13.40 -7.28
C ASN A 284 0.26 -14.56 -6.59
N THR A 285 0.61 -14.84 -5.34
CA THR A 285 -0.03 -15.90 -4.56
C THR A 285 -0.55 -15.35 -3.23
N ARG A 286 -1.73 -15.79 -2.83
CA ARG A 286 -2.30 -15.51 -1.51
C ARG A 286 -2.93 -16.78 -0.94
N ASN A 287 -2.71 -17.00 0.35
CA ASN A 287 -3.26 -18.13 1.09
C ASN A 287 -4.23 -17.62 2.15
N TYR A 288 -5.33 -18.35 2.32
CA TYR A 288 -6.28 -18.19 3.41
C TYR A 288 -6.44 -19.53 4.11
N ASP A 289 -6.40 -19.53 5.43
CA ASP A 289 -6.66 -20.71 6.24
C ASP A 289 -7.95 -20.45 7.01
N TRP A 290 -8.96 -21.28 6.76
CA TRP A 290 -10.29 -21.20 7.33
C TRP A 290 -10.64 -22.47 8.08
N THR A 291 -11.53 -22.36 9.05
CA THR A 291 -11.98 -23.48 9.88
C THR A 291 -13.49 -23.56 9.87
N LEU A 292 -14.04 -24.72 9.54
CA LEU A 292 -15.45 -25.05 9.75
C LEU A 292 -15.56 -26.05 10.90
N VAL A 293 -16.26 -25.68 11.98
CA VAL A 293 -16.49 -26.55 13.12
C VAL A 293 -17.94 -26.98 13.15
N VAL A 294 -18.20 -28.26 12.88
CA VAL A 294 -19.54 -28.85 12.98
C VAL A 294 -19.72 -29.39 14.40
N VAL A 295 -20.63 -28.77 15.16
CA VAL A 295 -20.92 -29.10 16.56
C VAL A 295 -22.37 -29.46 16.77
N GLU A 296 -22.61 -30.30 17.75
CA GLU A 296 -23.95 -30.71 18.16
C GLU A 296 -24.57 -29.68 19.10
N SER A 297 -25.87 -29.42 18.95
CA SER A 297 -26.63 -28.59 19.88
C SER A 297 -26.59 -29.19 21.29
N LEU A 298 -26.07 -28.44 22.26
CA LEU A 298 -26.14 -28.84 23.66
C LEU A 298 -27.57 -28.58 24.17
N GLU A 299 -28.39 -29.63 24.32
CA GLU A 299 -29.64 -29.58 25.09
C GLU A 299 -29.40 -29.24 26.57
#